data_AF-A0A0K9GAE7-F1
#
_entry.id   AF-A0A0K9GAE7-F1
#
_cell.length_a   1.000
_cell.length_b   1.000
_cell.length_c   1.000
_cell.angle_alpha   90.00
_cell.angle_beta   90.00
_cell.angle_gamma   90.00
#
_symmetry.space_group_name_H-M   'P 1'
#
loop_
_entity.id
_entity.type
_entity.pdbx_description
1 polymer ?
#
loop_
_entity_poly.entity_id
_entity_poly.type
_entity_poly.pdbx_seq_one_letter_code
_entity_poly.pdbx_strand_id
1 'polypeptide(L)'
;MKKFDLNIEKVLEHWTIPHALREIIANALDESYLTNTEEPRIFKDVDNHWHIKDFGRGLKYEHLTQNENDEKTNNPDKVIGKFGVGLKDALATFDRRNIGILIQSKYSDITIDKLTKGDFDDVITLHAIVKEPSHPGMIGTEFIFTGLKDEDIEQAKDFFLLYSGERKIEKTKYGQLIENKKNRSRIYVNGICVAEEENLLFSYNITSTTKKLRQSLNRERSNVGRSAYTDRVKSILLDCKGAEFAEKLVNDLQKIQAGNSHDELDWIDVQVHACKILSSQEKVMFLTANSLMDGGKYLSYAKDEGIRIITVPDSLAFKLGKSTDLNGNQFRNLESYAIEWNEQFEFDIIKVHQLTNKEREVFNHRDIILSWFPKKGKVVKDILISTTMRPDSLIGSDALGIWESSTRQIIIKRSQLKSLQSFAGTLVHELVHAHTGTDDNTIEFEIELTEMLGKLSALILETPRAEKSKSRFRRLFDF
;
A
#
# COMPACT_ATOMS: atom_id res chain seq x y z
N MET A 1 -13.42 18.31 -58.29
CA MET A 1 -14.09 17.75 -57.11
C MET A 1 -14.07 16.23 -57.23
N LYS A 2 -13.41 15.54 -56.30
CA LYS A 2 -13.37 14.07 -56.27
C LYS A 2 -14.33 13.57 -55.19
N LYS A 3 -15.04 12.48 -55.46
CA LYS A 3 -15.98 11.85 -54.52
C LYS A 3 -15.38 10.50 -54.13
N PHE A 4 -15.22 10.25 -52.84
CA PHE A 4 -14.63 9.00 -52.32
C PHE A 4 -15.62 8.30 -51.40
N ASP A 5 -16.01 7.08 -51.75
CA ASP A 5 -16.85 6.24 -50.89
C ASP A 5 -16.04 5.81 -49.66
N LEU A 6 -16.57 6.06 -48.46
CA LEU A 6 -15.93 5.66 -47.22
C LEU A 6 -16.10 4.15 -46.94
N ASN A 7 -16.92 3.43 -47.73
CA ASN A 7 -17.20 1.99 -47.65
C ASN A 7 -17.49 1.54 -46.20
N ILE A 8 -18.44 2.21 -45.55
CA ILE A 8 -18.81 1.91 -44.16
C ILE A 8 -19.92 0.84 -44.18
N GLU A 9 -19.55 -0.44 -44.09
CA GLU A 9 -20.50 -1.57 -44.11
C GLU A 9 -21.27 -1.75 -42.79
N LYS A 10 -20.65 -1.38 -41.66
CA LYS A 10 -21.29 -1.36 -40.32
C LYS A 10 -20.81 -0.13 -39.57
N VAL A 11 -21.69 0.87 -39.42
CA VAL A 11 -21.46 1.99 -38.51
C VAL A 11 -21.55 1.48 -37.07
N LEU A 12 -20.57 1.79 -36.22
CA LEU A 12 -20.64 1.46 -34.79
C LEU A 12 -21.77 2.28 -34.13
N GLU A 13 -22.96 1.70 -34.01
CA GLU A 13 -24.17 2.38 -33.48
C GLU A 13 -23.97 2.96 -32.06
N HIS A 14 -23.06 2.36 -31.28
CA HIS A 14 -22.80 2.69 -29.88
C HIS A 14 -21.94 3.96 -29.68
N TRP A 15 -21.32 4.52 -30.72
CA TRP A 15 -20.50 5.73 -30.57
C TRP A 15 -21.37 6.96 -30.29
N THR A 16 -20.92 7.79 -29.35
CA THR A 16 -21.46 9.14 -29.09
C THR A 16 -20.56 10.21 -29.72
N ILE A 17 -21.02 11.46 -29.77
CA ILE A 17 -20.23 12.59 -30.28
C ILE A 17 -18.87 12.69 -29.55
N PRO A 18 -18.80 12.60 -28.20
CA PRO A 18 -17.51 12.55 -27.49
C PRO A 18 -16.56 11.43 -27.94
N HIS A 19 -17.07 10.24 -28.28
CA HIS A 19 -16.22 9.13 -28.76
C HIS A 19 -15.63 9.43 -30.14
N ALA A 20 -16.40 10.07 -31.03
CA ALA A 20 -15.93 10.50 -32.34
C ALA A 20 -14.90 11.63 -32.21
N LEU A 21 -15.16 12.62 -31.34
CA LEU A 21 -14.21 13.70 -31.04
C LEU A 21 -12.91 13.18 -30.42
N ARG A 22 -13.00 12.21 -29.50
CA ARG A 22 -11.83 11.52 -28.92
C ARG A 22 -10.93 10.97 -30.03
N GLU A 23 -11.48 10.40 -31.09
CA GLU A 23 -10.69 9.87 -32.19
C GLU A 23 -9.97 10.97 -33.00
N ILE A 24 -10.63 12.11 -33.22
CA ILE A 24 -10.00 13.26 -33.92
C ILE A 24 -8.87 13.86 -33.08
N ILE A 25 -9.12 14.09 -31.78
CA ILE A 25 -8.11 14.62 -30.86
C ILE A 25 -6.93 13.66 -30.72
N ALA A 26 -7.19 12.35 -30.63
CA ALA A 26 -6.14 11.33 -30.56
C ALA A 26 -5.24 11.35 -31.80
N ASN A 27 -5.82 11.44 -33.00
CA ASN A 27 -5.05 11.51 -34.24
C ASN A 27 -4.21 12.79 -34.34
N ALA A 28 -4.73 13.92 -33.87
CA ALA A 28 -3.99 15.18 -33.82
C ALA A 28 -2.81 15.11 -32.83
N LEU A 29 -3.01 14.50 -31.66
CA LEU A 29 -1.95 14.27 -30.67
C LEU A 29 -0.89 13.29 -31.19
N ASP A 30 -1.30 12.19 -31.83
CA ASP A 30 -0.37 11.24 -32.46
C ASP A 30 0.54 11.92 -33.47
N GLU A 31 -0.04 12.79 -34.31
CA GLU A 31 0.74 13.52 -35.30
C GLU A 31 1.73 14.48 -34.63
N SER A 32 1.32 15.18 -33.56
CA SER A 32 2.24 16.00 -32.74
C SER A 32 3.40 15.17 -32.17
N TYR A 33 3.14 14.00 -31.60
CA TYR A 33 4.19 13.12 -31.06
C TYR A 33 5.11 12.51 -32.12
N LEU A 34 4.57 12.14 -33.29
CA LEU A 34 5.35 11.57 -34.39
C LEU A 34 6.25 12.61 -35.07
N THR A 35 5.72 13.83 -35.24
CA THR A 35 6.42 14.92 -35.95
C THR A 35 7.16 15.87 -35.03
N ASN A 36 7.01 15.70 -33.72
CA ASN A 36 7.56 16.58 -32.68
C ASN A 36 7.13 18.05 -32.89
N THR A 37 5.85 18.26 -33.17
CA THR A 37 5.22 19.59 -33.37
C THR A 37 4.38 20.00 -32.16
N GLU A 38 3.91 21.24 -32.14
CA GLU A 38 3.05 21.75 -31.05
C GLU A 38 1.81 20.87 -30.81
N GLU A 39 1.35 20.81 -29.56
CA GLU A 39 0.10 20.15 -29.20
C GLU A 39 -1.10 20.81 -29.93
N PRO A 40 -2.14 20.02 -30.27
CA PRO A 40 -3.25 20.53 -31.04
C PRO A 40 -4.07 21.56 -30.27
N ARG A 41 -4.53 22.59 -30.97
CA ARG A 41 -5.38 23.64 -30.40
C ARG A 41 -6.85 23.28 -30.60
N ILE A 42 -7.61 23.33 -29.51
CA ILE A 42 -9.05 23.13 -29.50
C ILE A 42 -9.69 24.45 -29.07
N PHE A 43 -10.38 25.12 -29.98
CA PHE A 43 -10.96 26.45 -29.72
C PHE A 43 -12.29 26.64 -30.46
N LYS A 44 -13.08 27.59 -29.98
CA LYS A 44 -14.34 28.00 -30.60
C LYS A 44 -14.15 29.35 -31.29
N ASP A 45 -14.62 29.48 -32.52
CA ASP A 45 -14.53 30.73 -33.29
C ASP A 45 -15.68 31.69 -32.96
N VAL A 46 -15.70 32.83 -33.64
CA VAL A 46 -16.73 33.87 -33.49
C VAL A 46 -18.11 33.45 -34.03
N ASP A 47 -18.13 32.48 -34.94
CA ASP A 47 -19.34 31.95 -35.59
C ASP A 47 -19.90 30.72 -34.85
N ASN A 48 -19.38 30.41 -33.66
CA ASN A 48 -19.70 29.25 -32.83
C ASN A 48 -19.33 27.88 -33.44
N HIS A 49 -18.39 27.86 -34.40
CA HIS A 49 -17.77 26.63 -34.84
C HIS A 49 -16.65 26.20 -33.89
N TRP A 50 -16.54 24.90 -33.71
CA TRP A 50 -15.43 24.32 -32.94
C TRP A 50 -14.33 23.89 -33.90
N HIS A 51 -13.09 24.17 -33.51
CA HIS A 51 -11.89 23.91 -34.28
C HIS A 51 -10.99 22.96 -33.50
N ILE A 52 -10.46 21.93 -34.18
CA ILE A 52 -9.37 21.08 -33.70
C ILE A 52 -8.25 21.16 -34.73
N LYS A 53 -7.14 21.80 -34.36
CA LYS A 53 -6.04 22.11 -35.27
C LYS A 53 -4.72 21.50 -34.79
N ASP A 54 -4.13 20.64 -35.60
CA ASP A 54 -2.75 20.17 -35.43
C ASP A 54 -1.76 21.00 -36.26
N PHE A 55 -0.46 20.79 -36.03
CA PHE A 55 0.63 21.47 -36.74
C PHE A 55 1.55 20.48 -37.47
N GLY A 56 1.01 19.30 -37.79
CA GLY A 56 1.74 18.20 -38.39
C GLY A 56 1.91 18.30 -39.91
N ARG A 57 2.02 17.13 -40.55
CA ARG A 57 2.28 17.02 -42.00
C ARG A 57 1.06 17.37 -42.86
N GLY A 58 -0.15 17.32 -42.28
CA GLY A 58 -1.44 17.56 -42.93
C GLY A 58 -2.10 16.29 -43.47
N LEU A 59 -3.41 16.15 -43.26
CA LEU A 59 -4.20 15.03 -43.73
C LEU A 59 -4.35 15.05 -45.26
N LYS A 60 -4.06 13.91 -45.91
CA LYS A 60 -4.36 13.67 -47.32
C LYS A 60 -5.61 12.81 -47.45
N TYR A 61 -6.32 12.91 -48.58
CA TYR A 61 -7.52 12.09 -48.80
C TYR A 61 -7.20 10.58 -48.84
N GLU A 62 -5.99 10.16 -49.21
CA GLU A 62 -5.59 8.74 -49.16
C GLU A 62 -5.57 8.19 -47.72
N HIS A 63 -5.41 9.03 -46.70
CA HIS A 63 -5.47 8.59 -45.30
C HIS A 63 -6.90 8.18 -44.89
N LEU A 64 -7.92 8.64 -45.62
CA LEU A 64 -9.30 8.20 -45.42
C LEU A 64 -9.57 6.81 -45.98
N THR A 65 -8.68 6.22 -46.79
CA THR A 65 -8.86 4.88 -47.38
C THR A 65 -7.97 3.82 -46.75
N GLN A 66 -6.95 4.23 -45.99
CA GLN A 66 -6.02 3.32 -45.32
C GLN A 66 -6.68 2.58 -44.14
N ASN A 67 -6.51 1.25 -44.12
CA ASN A 67 -6.98 0.42 -43.01
C ASN A 67 -6.00 0.46 -41.82
N GLU A 68 -4.70 0.40 -42.10
CA GLU A 68 -3.63 0.42 -41.09
C GLU A 68 -2.56 1.44 -41.46
N ASN A 69 -1.93 2.04 -40.45
CA ASN A 69 -0.80 2.96 -40.63
C ASN A 69 0.46 2.32 -40.01
N ASP A 70 1.37 1.86 -40.85
CA ASP A 70 2.61 1.18 -40.45
C ASP A 70 3.48 2.01 -39.51
N GLU A 71 3.49 3.34 -39.65
CA GLU A 71 4.26 4.25 -38.80
C GLU A 71 3.77 4.22 -37.35
N LYS A 72 2.44 4.14 -37.16
CA LYS A 72 1.80 4.00 -35.83
C LYS A 72 2.05 2.61 -35.24
N THR A 73 1.98 1.56 -36.06
CA THR A 73 2.27 0.18 -35.65
C THR A 73 3.71 0.01 -35.18
N ASN A 74 4.65 0.71 -35.82
CA ASN A 74 6.08 0.67 -35.46
C ASN A 74 6.45 1.56 -34.25
N ASN A 75 5.57 2.46 -33.80
CA ASN A 75 5.80 3.35 -32.66
C ASN A 75 4.71 3.24 -31.56
N PRO A 76 4.35 2.03 -31.10
CA PRO A 76 3.15 1.81 -30.27
C PRO A 76 3.21 2.42 -28.87
N ASP A 77 4.41 2.80 -28.40
CA ASP A 77 4.60 3.44 -27.10
C ASP A 77 4.68 4.98 -27.19
N LYS A 78 4.59 5.54 -28.41
CA LYS A 78 4.53 6.99 -28.67
C LYS A 78 3.17 7.48 -29.13
N VAL A 79 2.42 6.62 -29.82
CA VAL A 79 1.11 6.94 -30.37
C VAL A 79 0.00 6.29 -29.57
N ILE A 80 -1.16 6.89 -29.64
CA ILE A 80 -2.37 6.48 -28.96
C ILE A 80 -3.26 5.69 -29.92
N GLY A 81 -3.38 6.12 -31.17
CA GLY A 81 -4.13 5.43 -32.22
C GLY A 81 -3.31 4.32 -32.88
N LYS A 82 -4.01 3.28 -33.39
CA LYS A 82 -3.39 2.16 -34.12
C LYS A 82 -3.88 1.98 -35.56
N PHE A 83 -5.02 2.56 -35.93
CA PHE A 83 -5.74 2.20 -37.15
C PHE A 83 -6.20 3.44 -37.92
N GLY A 84 -6.21 3.37 -39.25
CA GLY A 84 -6.80 4.40 -40.11
C GLY A 84 -8.33 4.37 -40.13
N VAL A 85 -8.94 3.27 -39.65
CA VAL A 85 -10.39 3.06 -39.69
C VAL A 85 -11.17 3.91 -38.67
N GLY A 86 -10.54 4.32 -37.56
CA GLY A 86 -11.20 5.13 -36.53
C GLY A 86 -11.71 6.48 -37.06
N LEU A 87 -10.97 7.08 -38.00
CA LEU A 87 -11.37 8.33 -38.65
C LEU A 87 -12.69 8.15 -39.41
N LYS A 88 -12.88 7.05 -40.15
CA LYS A 88 -14.13 6.77 -40.88
C LYS A 88 -15.33 6.66 -39.93
N ASP A 89 -15.17 5.93 -38.84
CA ASP A 89 -16.24 5.73 -37.84
C ASP A 89 -16.61 7.04 -37.13
N ALA A 90 -15.62 7.91 -36.88
CA ALA A 90 -15.85 9.25 -36.37
C ALA A 90 -16.69 10.09 -37.36
N LEU A 91 -16.28 10.15 -38.63
CA LEU A 91 -17.00 10.87 -39.68
C LEU A 91 -18.44 10.34 -39.85
N ALA A 92 -18.63 9.03 -39.81
CA ALA A 92 -19.96 8.40 -39.85
C ALA A 92 -20.83 8.77 -38.64
N THR A 93 -20.22 8.83 -37.46
CA THR A 93 -20.92 9.19 -36.22
C THR A 93 -21.39 10.64 -36.25
N PHE A 94 -20.56 11.55 -36.74
CA PHE A 94 -20.91 12.96 -36.87
C PHE A 94 -22.07 13.18 -37.84
N ASP A 95 -22.05 12.55 -39.02
CA ASP A 95 -23.16 12.62 -39.98
C ASP A 95 -24.48 12.12 -39.36
N ARG A 96 -24.47 10.95 -38.70
CA ARG A 96 -25.66 10.39 -38.01
C ARG A 96 -26.23 11.33 -36.95
N ARG A 97 -25.37 12.16 -36.33
CA ARG A 97 -25.73 13.10 -35.28
C ARG A 97 -25.97 14.52 -35.82
N ASN A 98 -26.02 14.70 -37.15
CA ASN A 98 -26.20 15.98 -37.83
C ASN A 98 -25.13 17.03 -37.46
N ILE A 99 -23.88 16.60 -37.26
CA ILE A 99 -22.74 17.49 -37.06
C ILE A 99 -22.07 17.73 -38.42
N GLY A 100 -22.02 19.00 -38.82
CA GLY A 100 -21.30 19.42 -40.03
C GLY A 100 -19.80 19.38 -39.81
N ILE A 101 -19.05 18.93 -40.83
CA ILE A 101 -17.58 18.87 -40.77
C ILE A 101 -16.98 19.46 -42.04
N LEU A 102 -15.97 20.30 -41.86
CA LEU A 102 -15.01 20.71 -42.87
C LEU A 102 -13.60 20.39 -42.36
N ILE A 103 -12.84 19.62 -43.14
CA ILE A 103 -11.45 19.28 -42.85
C ILE A 103 -10.57 20.03 -43.84
N GLN A 104 -9.63 20.82 -43.34
CA GLN A 104 -8.70 21.60 -44.16
C GLN A 104 -7.27 21.16 -43.92
N SER A 105 -6.51 21.03 -45.00
CA SER A 105 -5.06 20.85 -44.98
C SER A 105 -4.44 21.50 -46.21
N LYS A 106 -3.11 21.54 -46.30
CA LYS A 106 -2.42 22.00 -47.52
C LYS A 106 -2.72 21.16 -48.77
N TYR A 107 -3.32 19.98 -48.62
CA TYR A 107 -3.58 19.04 -49.71
C TYR A 107 -5.00 19.13 -50.26
N SER A 108 -5.98 19.39 -49.40
CA SER A 108 -7.39 19.40 -49.81
C SER A 108 -8.32 19.96 -48.74
N ASP A 109 -9.47 20.45 -49.19
CA ASP A 109 -10.64 20.69 -48.34
C ASP A 109 -11.61 19.51 -48.48
N ILE A 110 -12.01 18.91 -47.35
CA ILE A 110 -12.85 17.70 -47.32
C ILE A 110 -14.12 17.97 -46.53
N THR A 111 -15.27 17.68 -47.14
CA THR A 111 -16.59 17.64 -46.47
C THR A 111 -17.20 16.25 -46.63
N ILE A 112 -18.27 15.96 -45.90
CA ILE A 112 -19.00 14.69 -45.99
C ILE A 112 -20.35 14.92 -46.67
N ASP A 113 -20.76 14.01 -47.55
CA ASP A 113 -22.08 14.03 -48.17
C ASP A 113 -22.62 12.60 -48.42
N LYS A 114 -23.94 12.45 -48.53
CA LYS A 114 -24.60 11.18 -48.85
C LYS A 114 -24.88 11.10 -50.33
N LEU A 115 -24.34 10.08 -51.00
CA LEU A 115 -24.52 9.87 -52.43
C LEU A 115 -24.93 8.43 -52.71
N THR A 116 -25.67 8.21 -53.79
CA THR A 116 -25.96 6.87 -54.32
C THR A 116 -24.69 6.24 -54.87
N LYS A 117 -24.49 4.95 -54.58
CA LYS A 117 -23.38 4.17 -55.12
C LYS A 117 -23.59 4.02 -56.62
N GLY A 118 -22.60 4.39 -57.44
CA GLY A 118 -22.77 4.59 -58.90
C GLY A 118 -23.33 3.41 -59.71
N ASP A 119 -23.30 2.19 -59.17
CA ASP A 119 -23.83 0.97 -59.81
C ASP A 119 -25.11 0.42 -59.13
N PHE A 120 -25.57 1.03 -58.03
CA PHE A 120 -26.74 0.61 -57.25
C PHE A 120 -27.49 1.84 -56.73
N ASP A 121 -28.51 2.28 -57.45
CA ASP A 121 -29.35 3.45 -57.09
C ASP A 121 -30.06 3.28 -55.72
N ASP A 122 -30.16 2.05 -55.21
CA ASP A 122 -30.83 1.73 -53.96
C ASP A 122 -29.92 1.83 -52.71
N VAL A 123 -28.60 2.05 -52.90
CA VAL A 123 -27.63 2.06 -51.80
C VAL A 123 -27.02 3.45 -51.65
N ILE A 124 -27.43 4.18 -50.60
CA ILE A 124 -26.85 5.46 -50.21
C ILE A 124 -25.64 5.19 -49.30
N THR A 125 -24.44 5.60 -49.73
CA THR A 125 -23.22 5.51 -48.92
C THR A 125 -22.65 6.89 -48.60
N LEU A 126 -21.92 6.96 -47.49
CA LEU A 126 -21.29 8.19 -47.02
C LEU A 126 -20.01 8.43 -47.82
N HIS A 127 -19.91 9.60 -48.44
CA HIS A 127 -18.77 9.96 -49.28
C HIS A 127 -18.01 11.16 -48.71
N ALA A 128 -16.68 11.10 -48.80
CA ALA A 128 -15.82 12.26 -48.62
C ALA A 128 -15.73 13.04 -49.94
N ILE A 129 -16.14 14.31 -49.91
CA ILE A 129 -16.09 15.24 -51.02
C ILE A 129 -14.79 16.04 -50.91
N VAL A 130 -13.86 15.74 -51.81
CA VAL A 130 -12.51 16.32 -51.80
C VAL A 130 -12.41 17.42 -52.85
N LYS A 131 -12.07 18.62 -52.39
CA LYS A 131 -11.85 19.83 -53.18
C LYS A 131 -10.39 20.27 -53.08
N GLU A 132 -9.97 21.13 -54.01
CA GLU A 132 -8.67 21.80 -53.93
C GLU A 132 -8.57 22.59 -52.60
N PRO A 133 -7.37 22.67 -52.00
CA PRO A 133 -7.20 23.27 -50.69
C PRO A 133 -7.47 24.77 -50.73
N SER A 134 -8.30 25.27 -49.81
CA SER A 134 -8.51 26.72 -49.65
C SER A 134 -7.25 27.42 -49.13
N HIS A 135 -6.39 26.69 -48.42
CA HIS A 135 -5.15 27.20 -47.84
C HIS A 135 -3.92 26.30 -48.18
N PRO A 136 -3.35 26.42 -49.39
CA PRO A 136 -2.23 25.58 -49.83
C PRO A 136 -0.95 25.73 -49.00
N GLY A 137 -0.77 26.86 -48.29
CA GLY A 137 0.36 27.12 -47.40
C GLY A 137 0.16 26.69 -45.95
N MET A 138 -0.97 26.03 -45.63
CA MET A 138 -1.30 25.64 -44.26
C MET A 138 -0.33 24.59 -43.71
N ILE A 139 -0.02 24.71 -42.42
CA ILE A 139 0.74 23.70 -41.67
C ILE A 139 -0.27 22.92 -40.82
N GLY A 140 -0.20 21.59 -40.88
CA GLY A 140 -1.10 20.68 -40.18
C GLY A 140 -2.46 20.46 -40.84
N THR A 141 -3.39 19.97 -40.03
CA THR A 141 -4.80 19.73 -40.38
C THR A 141 -5.70 20.47 -39.40
N GLU A 142 -6.82 21.00 -39.90
CA GLU A 142 -7.84 21.65 -39.09
C GLU A 142 -9.20 21.00 -39.37
N PHE A 143 -9.83 20.52 -38.31
CA PHE A 143 -11.20 20.05 -38.34
C PHE A 143 -12.09 21.15 -37.78
N ILE A 144 -13.04 21.60 -38.60
CA ILE A 144 -14.03 22.62 -38.28
C ILE A 144 -15.38 21.94 -38.17
N PHE A 145 -16.05 22.14 -37.05
CA PHE A 145 -17.30 21.48 -36.71
C PHE A 145 -18.43 22.48 -36.54
N THR A 146 -19.56 22.20 -37.19
CA THR A 146 -20.81 22.98 -37.06
C THR A 146 -21.85 22.16 -36.32
N GLY A 147 -22.45 22.75 -35.27
CA GLY A 147 -23.50 22.12 -34.47
C GLY A 147 -23.04 21.35 -33.23
N LEU A 148 -21.73 21.38 -32.89
CA LEU A 148 -21.22 20.80 -31.65
C LEU A 148 -21.60 21.62 -30.42
N LYS A 149 -21.93 20.93 -29.32
CA LYS A 149 -22.13 21.54 -28.01
C LYS A 149 -20.81 21.61 -27.26
N ASP A 150 -20.67 22.62 -26.41
CA ASP A 150 -19.47 22.79 -25.57
C ASP A 150 -19.30 21.60 -24.61
N GLU A 151 -20.41 21.03 -24.12
CA GLU A 151 -20.44 19.82 -23.29
C GLU A 151 -19.83 18.59 -23.99
N ASP A 152 -19.98 18.45 -25.30
CA ASP A 152 -19.42 17.33 -26.06
C ASP A 152 -17.90 17.42 -26.16
N ILE A 153 -17.37 18.64 -26.31
CA ILE A 153 -15.93 18.93 -26.34
C ILE A 153 -15.30 18.68 -24.97
N GLU A 154 -15.93 19.16 -23.90
CA GLU A 154 -15.40 18.95 -22.54
C GLU A 154 -15.45 17.46 -22.14
N GLN A 155 -16.51 16.73 -22.51
CA GLN A 155 -16.54 15.27 -22.35
C GLN A 155 -15.46 14.56 -23.19
N ALA A 156 -15.19 15.04 -24.41
CA ALA A 156 -14.13 14.48 -25.24
C ALA A 156 -12.74 14.71 -24.63
N LYS A 157 -12.49 15.90 -24.08
CA LYS A 157 -11.25 16.24 -23.39
C LYS A 157 -11.02 15.39 -22.15
N ASP A 158 -12.07 15.08 -21.39
CA ASP A 158 -12.00 14.28 -20.16
C ASP A 158 -11.45 12.85 -20.38
N PHE A 159 -11.50 12.33 -21.62
CA PHE A 159 -10.83 11.08 -21.98
C PHE A 159 -9.30 11.17 -21.97
N PHE A 160 -8.71 12.37 -21.99
CA PHE A 160 -7.28 12.54 -22.09
C PHE A 160 -6.69 13.02 -20.78
N LEU A 161 -5.64 12.35 -20.32
CA LEU A 161 -4.88 12.74 -19.13
C LEU A 161 -4.31 14.17 -19.24
N LEU A 162 -4.02 14.62 -20.47
CA LEU A 162 -3.52 15.96 -20.73
C LEU A 162 -4.51 17.05 -20.30
N TYR A 163 -5.81 16.80 -20.49
CA TYR A 163 -6.87 17.77 -20.21
C TYR A 163 -7.63 17.49 -18.91
N SER A 164 -7.48 16.30 -18.31
CA SER A 164 -8.20 15.91 -17.10
C SER A 164 -7.79 16.71 -15.85
N GLY A 165 -6.62 17.35 -15.86
CA GLY A 165 -6.09 18.11 -14.71
C GLY A 165 -5.70 17.23 -13.52
N GLU A 166 -5.57 15.92 -13.73
CA GLU A 166 -5.21 14.97 -12.69
C GLU A 166 -3.75 15.10 -12.25
N ARG A 167 -3.51 14.94 -10.94
CA ARG A 167 -2.18 15.08 -10.36
C ARG A 167 -1.42 13.76 -10.48
N LYS A 168 -0.26 13.82 -11.12
CA LYS A 168 0.69 12.71 -11.18
C LYS A 168 1.42 12.61 -9.84
N ILE A 169 1.38 11.43 -9.22
CA ILE A 169 2.08 11.12 -7.96
C ILE A 169 3.52 10.76 -8.28
N GLU A 170 3.71 9.79 -9.19
CA GLU A 170 5.03 9.25 -9.50
C GLU A 170 5.11 8.80 -10.96
N LYS A 171 6.31 8.88 -11.56
CA LYS A 171 6.62 8.33 -12.88
C LYS A 171 7.53 7.12 -12.70
N THR A 172 7.17 6.01 -13.33
CA THR A 172 7.90 4.74 -13.30
C THR A 172 8.40 4.39 -14.70
N LYS A 173 9.17 3.31 -14.84
CA LYS A 173 9.60 2.81 -16.16
C LYS A 173 8.42 2.33 -17.02
N TYR A 174 7.31 1.99 -16.38
CA TYR A 174 6.16 1.34 -17.00
C TYR A 174 4.99 2.30 -17.28
N GLY A 175 4.98 3.45 -16.61
CA GLY A 175 3.86 4.37 -16.65
C GLY A 175 3.95 5.47 -15.61
N GLN A 176 2.79 5.98 -15.22
CA GLN A 176 2.62 7.02 -14.21
C GLN A 176 1.53 6.59 -13.23
N LEU A 177 1.80 6.80 -11.94
CA LEU A 177 0.82 6.69 -10.87
C LEU A 177 0.13 8.04 -10.71
N ILE A 178 -1.19 8.05 -10.66
CA ILE A 178 -2.03 9.24 -10.66
C ILE A 178 -2.95 9.22 -9.44
N GLU A 179 -3.16 10.38 -8.84
CA GLU A 179 -4.08 10.55 -7.73
C GLU A 179 -5.54 10.41 -8.17
N ASN A 180 -6.28 9.51 -7.52
CA ASN A 180 -7.73 9.40 -7.71
C ASN A 180 -8.44 10.53 -6.94
N LYS A 181 -9.13 11.42 -7.66
CA LYS A 181 -9.88 12.55 -7.07
C LYS A 181 -11.41 12.39 -7.09
N LYS A 182 -11.95 11.45 -7.88
CA LYS A 182 -13.39 11.42 -8.23
C LYS A 182 -14.10 10.13 -7.82
N ASN A 183 -13.54 9.37 -6.89
CA ASN A 183 -14.10 8.07 -6.48
C ASN A 183 -14.26 7.09 -7.66
N ARG A 184 -13.46 7.30 -8.71
CA ARG A 184 -13.40 6.52 -9.94
C ARG A 184 -11.96 6.53 -10.40
N SER A 185 -11.36 5.37 -10.44
CA SER A 185 -9.99 5.20 -10.88
C SER A 185 -9.95 4.98 -12.37
N ARG A 186 -9.11 5.74 -13.07
CA ARG A 186 -9.00 5.70 -14.52
C ARG A 186 -7.74 4.98 -14.94
N ILE A 187 -7.88 4.15 -15.96
CA ILE A 187 -6.78 3.48 -16.64
C ILE A 187 -6.56 4.19 -17.97
N TYR A 188 -5.44 4.88 -18.06
CA TYR A 188 -4.95 5.51 -19.26
C TYR A 188 -3.91 4.62 -19.95
N VAL A 189 -3.91 4.64 -21.28
CA VAL A 189 -2.84 4.08 -22.11
C VAL A 189 -2.34 5.19 -23.02
N ASN A 190 -1.05 5.51 -22.90
CA ASN A 190 -0.42 6.65 -23.59
C ASN A 190 -1.21 7.96 -23.43
N GLY A 191 -1.89 8.15 -22.29
CA GLY A 191 -2.68 9.35 -22.00
C GLY A 191 -4.14 9.33 -22.43
N ILE A 192 -4.66 8.26 -23.07
CA ILE A 192 -6.12 8.09 -23.30
C ILE A 192 -6.73 7.11 -22.30
N CYS A 193 -7.86 7.49 -21.73
CA CYS A 193 -8.68 6.68 -20.85
C CYS A 193 -9.30 5.51 -21.63
N VAL A 194 -9.03 4.29 -21.18
CA VAL A 194 -9.49 3.04 -21.80
C VAL A 194 -10.33 2.17 -20.86
N ALA A 195 -10.36 2.51 -19.57
CA ALA A 195 -11.22 1.88 -18.58
C ALA A 195 -11.40 2.78 -17.36
N GLU A 196 -12.53 2.64 -16.68
CA GLU A 196 -12.79 3.18 -15.34
C GLU A 196 -13.04 1.99 -14.39
N GLU A 197 -12.48 2.07 -13.18
CA GLU A 197 -12.59 1.07 -12.12
C GLU A 197 -13.09 1.73 -10.83
N GLU A 198 -13.96 1.06 -10.11
CA GLU A 198 -14.61 1.61 -8.92
C GLU A 198 -13.76 1.43 -7.65
N ASN A 199 -13.06 0.29 -7.53
CA ASN A 199 -12.38 -0.11 -6.28
C ASN A 199 -10.85 -0.09 -6.35
N LEU A 200 -10.26 0.75 -7.22
CA LEU A 200 -8.81 1.00 -7.20
C LEU A 200 -8.49 2.27 -6.40
N LEU A 201 -7.43 2.23 -5.62
CA LEU A 201 -6.95 3.36 -4.83
C LEU A 201 -6.34 4.47 -5.70
N PHE A 202 -5.72 4.10 -6.83
CA PHE A 202 -5.05 5.03 -7.73
C PHE A 202 -5.58 4.95 -9.16
N SER A 203 -5.31 6.01 -9.92
CA SER A 203 -5.41 6.00 -11.38
C SER A 203 -4.04 5.73 -11.99
N TYR A 204 -4.00 5.21 -13.22
CA TYR A 204 -2.78 4.72 -13.84
C TYR A 204 -2.68 5.19 -15.28
N ASN A 205 -1.50 5.65 -15.69
CA ASN A 205 -1.20 5.87 -17.11
C ASN A 205 -0.09 4.92 -17.57
N ILE A 206 -0.45 3.95 -18.37
CA ILE A 206 0.46 2.96 -18.93
C ILE A 206 1.13 3.55 -20.17
N THR A 207 2.44 3.77 -20.09
CA THR A 207 3.24 4.27 -21.23
C THR A 207 4.07 3.16 -21.88
N SER A 208 4.29 2.04 -21.19
CA SER A 208 4.97 0.86 -21.75
C SER A 208 3.97 -0.27 -21.95
N THR A 209 3.47 -0.42 -23.17
CA THR A 209 2.35 -1.33 -23.44
C THR A 209 2.80 -2.79 -23.63
N THR A 210 2.02 -3.77 -23.16
CA THR A 210 2.28 -5.21 -23.38
C THR A 210 1.61 -5.69 -24.66
N LYS A 211 2.05 -6.82 -25.23
CA LYS A 211 1.37 -7.43 -26.40
C LYS A 211 -0.12 -7.74 -26.10
N LYS A 212 -0.42 -8.22 -24.90
CA LYS A 212 -1.79 -8.52 -24.43
C LYS A 212 -2.66 -7.25 -24.40
N LEU A 213 -2.17 -6.19 -23.76
CA LEU A 213 -2.85 -4.89 -23.73
C LEU A 213 -3.03 -4.31 -25.13
N ARG A 214 -2.02 -4.49 -25.98
CA ARG A 214 -2.08 -4.07 -27.38
C ARG A 214 -3.18 -4.79 -28.16
N GLN A 215 -3.41 -6.08 -27.91
CA GLN A 215 -4.44 -6.88 -28.57
C GLN A 215 -5.85 -6.62 -28.02
N SER A 216 -5.96 -6.20 -26.75
CA SER A 216 -7.27 -5.90 -26.13
C SER A 216 -7.81 -4.53 -26.49
N LEU A 217 -6.96 -3.62 -26.99
CA LEU A 217 -7.34 -2.33 -27.57
C LEU A 217 -8.01 -2.57 -28.94
N ASN A 218 -9.17 -3.24 -28.94
CA ASN A 218 -9.98 -3.53 -30.12
C ASN A 218 -11.10 -2.50 -30.29
N ARG A 219 -11.32 -2.08 -31.55
CA ARG A 219 -12.15 -0.96 -32.00
C ARG A 219 -13.62 -0.96 -31.57
N GLU A 220 -14.19 -2.14 -31.30
CA GLU A 220 -15.63 -2.29 -30.99
C GLU A 220 -15.98 -2.05 -29.52
N ARG A 221 -14.99 -2.08 -28.62
CA ARG A 221 -15.23 -2.00 -27.18
C ARG A 221 -14.74 -0.66 -26.65
N SER A 222 -15.63 0.11 -26.05
CA SER A 222 -15.29 1.35 -25.33
C SER A 222 -14.37 1.09 -24.14
N ASN A 223 -14.44 -0.11 -23.55
CA ASN A 223 -13.69 -0.48 -22.35
C ASN A 223 -12.77 -1.70 -22.59
N VAL A 224 -11.55 -1.59 -22.08
CA VAL A 224 -10.59 -2.69 -22.03
C VAL A 224 -10.83 -3.53 -20.77
N GLY A 225 -10.92 -4.85 -20.93
CA GLY A 225 -11.12 -5.76 -19.81
C GLY A 225 -9.93 -5.74 -18.83
N ARG A 226 -10.24 -5.79 -17.53
CA ARG A 226 -9.26 -5.70 -16.43
C ARG A 226 -8.03 -6.58 -16.59
N SER A 227 -8.23 -7.82 -17.00
CA SER A 227 -7.15 -8.81 -17.20
C SER A 227 -6.08 -8.37 -18.20
N ALA A 228 -6.35 -7.40 -19.08
CA ALA A 228 -5.40 -6.93 -20.06
C ALA A 228 -4.36 -5.94 -19.50
N TYR A 229 -4.73 -5.14 -18.49
CA TYR A 229 -3.86 -4.11 -17.92
C TYR A 229 -3.36 -4.45 -16.51
N THR A 230 -3.97 -5.40 -15.79
CA THR A 230 -3.59 -5.81 -14.42
C THR A 230 -2.09 -6.01 -14.24
N ASP A 231 -1.45 -6.78 -15.13
CA ASP A 231 0.00 -7.09 -15.01
C ASP A 231 0.86 -5.82 -15.06
N ARG A 232 0.44 -4.84 -15.85
CA ARG A 232 1.16 -3.59 -16.03
C ARG A 232 0.89 -2.61 -14.89
N VAL A 233 -0.34 -2.56 -14.37
CA VAL A 233 -0.67 -1.84 -13.13
C VAL A 233 0.17 -2.36 -11.97
N LYS A 234 0.21 -3.69 -11.77
CA LYS A 234 1.08 -4.32 -10.77
C LYS A 234 2.56 -3.95 -10.99
N SER A 235 3.02 -3.95 -12.24
CA SER A 235 4.39 -3.54 -12.58
C SER A 235 4.69 -2.08 -12.22
N ILE A 236 3.75 -1.16 -12.44
CA ILE A 236 3.89 0.26 -12.06
C ILE A 236 4.03 0.36 -10.54
N LEU A 237 3.14 -0.28 -9.78
CA LEU A 237 3.16 -0.24 -8.32
C LEU A 237 4.46 -0.81 -7.74
N LEU A 238 4.96 -1.92 -8.28
CA LEU A 238 6.23 -2.53 -7.85
C LEU A 238 7.48 -1.72 -8.24
N ASP A 239 7.37 -0.77 -9.17
CA ASP A 239 8.47 0.12 -9.56
C ASP A 239 8.43 1.49 -8.85
N CYS A 240 7.32 1.81 -8.16
CA CYS A 240 7.19 3.03 -7.37
C CYS A 240 8.17 3.03 -6.19
N LYS A 241 8.68 4.20 -5.83
CA LYS A 241 9.63 4.42 -4.73
C LYS A 241 9.22 5.59 -3.84
N GLY A 242 8.17 6.33 -4.21
CA GLY A 242 7.70 7.50 -3.48
C GLY A 242 7.08 7.16 -2.13
N ALA A 243 7.38 8.01 -1.14
CA ALA A 243 6.76 7.96 0.18
C ALA A 243 5.23 8.11 0.10
N GLU A 244 4.74 9.02 -0.75
CA GLU A 244 3.30 9.29 -0.89
C GLU A 244 2.51 8.04 -1.34
N PHE A 245 3.08 7.25 -2.26
CA PHE A 245 2.49 5.97 -2.69
C PHE A 245 2.43 4.98 -1.52
N ALA A 246 3.56 4.79 -0.84
CA ALA A 246 3.68 3.83 0.26
C ALA A 246 2.74 4.19 1.42
N GLU A 247 2.67 5.46 1.80
CA GLU A 247 1.81 5.95 2.87
C GLU A 247 0.32 5.74 2.54
N LYS A 248 -0.12 6.10 1.32
CA LYS A 248 -1.50 5.87 0.88
C LYS A 248 -1.87 4.40 0.91
N LEU A 249 -0.99 3.51 0.41
CA LEU A 249 -1.26 2.07 0.39
C LEU A 249 -1.28 1.47 1.80
N VAL A 250 -0.36 1.89 2.68
CA VAL A 250 -0.30 1.39 4.07
C VAL A 250 -1.47 1.88 4.92
N ASN A 251 -1.93 3.12 4.71
CA ASN A 251 -3.17 3.59 5.34
C ASN A 251 -4.38 2.78 4.85
N ASP A 252 -4.35 2.28 3.62
CA ASP A 252 -5.40 1.42 3.08
C ASP A 252 -5.32 -0.03 3.62
N LEU A 253 -4.11 -0.55 3.89
CA LEU A 253 -3.92 -1.87 4.55
C LEU A 253 -4.67 -1.96 5.87
N GLN A 254 -4.70 -0.88 6.64
CA GLN A 254 -5.41 -0.83 7.93
C GLN A 254 -6.94 -0.99 7.78
N LYS A 255 -7.48 -0.76 6.58
CA LYS A 255 -8.91 -0.92 6.28
C LYS A 255 -9.29 -2.33 5.84
N ILE A 256 -8.33 -3.23 5.58
CA ILE A 256 -8.60 -4.63 5.19
C ILE A 256 -9.52 -5.30 6.22
N GLN A 257 -9.26 -5.10 7.52
CA GLN A 257 -10.08 -5.70 8.58
C GLN A 257 -11.52 -5.17 8.59
N ALA A 258 -11.76 -3.96 8.06
CA ALA A 258 -13.08 -3.35 7.94
C ALA A 258 -13.79 -3.74 6.63
N GLY A 259 -13.16 -4.51 5.74
CA GLY A 259 -13.71 -4.91 4.44
C GLY A 259 -13.80 -3.78 3.41
N ASN A 260 -13.14 -2.65 3.65
CA ASN A 260 -13.19 -1.44 2.81
C ASN A 260 -11.82 -1.15 2.14
N SER A 261 -11.08 -2.21 1.79
CA SER A 261 -9.79 -2.12 1.09
C SER A 261 -9.96 -2.07 -0.43
N HIS A 262 -9.01 -1.43 -1.10
CA HIS A 262 -8.97 -1.39 -2.56
C HIS A 262 -8.27 -2.63 -3.14
N ASP A 263 -8.56 -2.92 -4.40
CA ASP A 263 -8.14 -4.16 -5.05
C ASP A 263 -6.61 -4.28 -5.23
N GLU A 264 -5.85 -3.18 -5.17
CA GLU A 264 -4.39 -3.23 -5.16
C GLU A 264 -3.86 -4.07 -3.99
N LEU A 265 -4.61 -4.12 -2.89
CA LEU A 265 -4.28 -4.89 -1.71
C LEU A 265 -4.53 -6.39 -1.87
N ASP A 266 -5.16 -6.86 -2.95
CA ASP A 266 -5.19 -8.30 -3.25
C ASP A 266 -3.79 -8.83 -3.62
N TRP A 267 -2.90 -7.95 -4.09
CA TRP A 267 -1.54 -8.32 -4.48
C TRP A 267 -0.59 -8.19 -3.31
N ILE A 268 -0.36 -9.30 -2.62
CA ILE A 268 0.56 -9.38 -1.47
C ILE A 268 1.96 -8.83 -1.77
N ASP A 269 2.48 -8.96 -3.00
CA ASP A 269 3.79 -8.43 -3.36
C ASP A 269 3.80 -6.89 -3.38
N VAL A 270 2.68 -6.27 -3.74
CA VAL A 270 2.50 -4.81 -3.71
C VAL A 270 2.39 -4.33 -2.26
N GLN A 271 1.67 -5.07 -1.41
CA GLN A 271 1.61 -4.78 0.03
C GLN A 271 3.03 -4.79 0.65
N VAL A 272 3.80 -5.85 0.39
CA VAL A 272 5.19 -5.98 0.87
C VAL A 272 6.05 -4.82 0.36
N HIS A 273 5.91 -4.46 -0.91
CA HIS A 273 6.68 -3.36 -1.51
C HIS A 273 6.43 -2.00 -0.83
N ALA A 274 5.16 -1.66 -0.56
CA ALA A 274 4.84 -0.44 0.18
C ALA A 274 5.40 -0.46 1.61
N CYS A 275 5.33 -1.60 2.29
CA CYS A 275 5.91 -1.76 3.63
C CYS A 275 7.44 -1.57 3.61
N LYS A 276 8.14 -2.08 2.58
CA LYS A 276 9.59 -1.88 2.40
C LYS A 276 9.96 -0.41 2.25
N ILE A 277 9.20 0.34 1.46
CA ILE A 277 9.42 1.78 1.28
C ILE A 277 9.21 2.50 2.60
N LEU A 278 8.08 2.27 3.26
CA LEU A 278 7.75 2.96 4.51
C LEU A 278 8.76 2.66 5.63
N SER A 279 9.16 1.39 5.78
CA SER A 279 10.16 0.97 6.76
C SER A 279 11.55 1.52 6.51
N SER A 280 11.88 1.86 5.27
CA SER A 280 13.16 2.48 4.93
C SER A 280 13.23 3.98 5.25
N GLN A 281 12.08 4.62 5.48
CA GLN A 281 11.93 6.07 5.65
C GLN A 281 11.53 6.46 7.07
N GLU A 282 10.75 5.61 7.74
CA GLU A 282 10.18 5.87 9.07
C GLU A 282 10.49 4.74 10.05
N LYS A 283 10.49 5.07 11.35
CA LYS A 283 10.52 4.06 12.41
C LYS A 283 9.12 3.45 12.55
N VAL A 284 8.93 2.29 11.94
CA VAL A 284 7.65 1.58 11.94
C VAL A 284 7.79 0.18 12.53
N MET A 285 6.68 -0.31 13.09
CA MET A 285 6.54 -1.68 13.58
C MET A 285 5.27 -2.29 13.01
N PHE A 286 5.40 -3.46 12.38
CA PHE A 286 4.29 -4.15 11.74
C PHE A 286 3.77 -5.26 12.66
N LEU A 287 2.51 -5.17 13.08
CA LEU A 287 1.91 -6.07 14.07
C LEU A 287 0.61 -6.66 13.54
N THR A 288 0.34 -7.92 13.89
CA THR A 288 -0.97 -8.53 13.64
C THR A 288 -1.95 -8.15 14.76
N ALA A 289 -3.23 -8.45 14.57
CA ALA A 289 -4.25 -8.22 15.60
C ALA A 289 -3.91 -8.97 16.91
N ASN A 290 -3.37 -10.19 16.81
CA ASN A 290 -2.96 -10.98 17.97
C ASN A 290 -1.76 -10.34 18.68
N SER A 291 -0.73 -9.92 17.95
CA SER A 291 0.42 -9.23 18.54
C SER A 291 0.05 -7.91 19.23
N LEU A 292 -1.02 -7.25 18.81
CA LEU A 292 -1.54 -6.07 19.50
C LEU A 292 -2.21 -6.40 20.84
N MET A 293 -2.82 -7.58 20.96
CA MET A 293 -3.38 -8.05 22.24
C MET A 293 -2.27 -8.49 23.20
N ASP A 294 -1.25 -9.17 22.68
CA ASP A 294 -0.14 -9.72 23.46
C ASP A 294 0.95 -8.67 23.79
N GLY A 295 0.96 -7.55 23.08
CA GLY A 295 2.07 -6.59 23.11
C GLY A 295 2.28 -5.84 24.43
N GLY A 296 1.31 -5.83 25.34
CA GLY A 296 1.43 -5.29 26.69
C GLY A 296 2.15 -3.94 26.76
N LYS A 297 3.15 -3.83 27.66
CA LYS A 297 3.99 -2.62 27.84
C LYS A 297 4.92 -2.30 26.67
N TYR A 298 5.32 -3.29 25.86
CA TYR A 298 6.20 -3.02 24.72
C TYR A 298 5.52 -2.09 23.70
N LEU A 299 4.18 -2.15 23.58
CA LEU A 299 3.43 -1.21 22.73
C LEU A 299 3.48 0.22 23.24
N SER A 300 3.42 0.43 24.57
CA SER A 300 3.58 1.78 25.13
C SER A 300 5.00 2.30 24.90
N TYR A 301 6.02 1.47 25.12
CA TYR A 301 7.41 1.88 24.92
C TYR A 301 7.68 2.24 23.47
N ALA A 302 7.21 1.42 22.53
CA ALA A 302 7.35 1.71 21.11
C ALA A 302 6.71 3.05 20.74
N LYS A 303 5.53 3.36 21.27
CA LYS A 303 4.86 4.64 21.05
C LYS A 303 5.63 5.82 21.66
N ASP A 304 6.16 5.66 22.87
CA ASP A 304 6.95 6.69 23.56
C ASP A 304 8.27 6.99 22.83
N GLU A 305 8.85 5.98 22.18
CA GLU A 305 10.03 6.13 21.30
C GLU A 305 9.70 6.70 19.91
N GLY A 306 8.43 7.02 19.65
CA GLY A 306 7.95 7.55 18.38
C GLY A 306 7.88 6.52 17.25
N ILE A 307 7.82 5.22 17.57
CA ILE A 307 7.65 4.15 16.58
C ILE A 307 6.17 4.06 16.19
N ARG A 308 5.90 4.19 14.90
CA ARG A 308 4.54 4.07 14.36
C ARG A 308 4.15 2.60 14.23
N ILE A 309 3.06 2.22 14.89
CA ILE A 309 2.52 0.86 14.84
C ILE A 309 1.55 0.74 13.66
N ILE A 310 1.72 -0.29 12.85
CA ILE A 310 0.91 -0.57 11.66
C ILE A 310 0.35 -1.98 11.78
N THR A 311 -1.00 -2.06 11.81
CA THR A 311 -1.70 -3.33 11.84
C THR A 311 -1.70 -3.97 10.46
N VAL A 312 -1.27 -5.23 10.36
CA VAL A 312 -1.17 -6.00 9.13
C VAL A 312 -1.84 -7.37 9.25
N PRO A 313 -2.34 -7.96 8.15
CA PRO A 313 -2.80 -9.35 8.14
C PRO A 313 -1.66 -10.35 8.41
N ASP A 314 -1.99 -11.53 8.96
CA ASP A 314 -1.00 -12.57 9.26
C ASP A 314 -0.21 -13.03 8.03
N SER A 315 -0.86 -13.10 6.87
CA SER A 315 -0.22 -13.46 5.60
C SER A 315 0.86 -12.46 5.18
N LEU A 316 0.63 -11.17 5.44
CA LEU A 316 1.61 -10.12 5.19
C LEU A 316 2.73 -10.17 6.23
N ALA A 317 2.41 -10.30 7.52
CA ALA A 317 3.40 -10.42 8.59
C ALA A 317 4.40 -11.57 8.34
N PHE A 318 3.89 -12.74 7.91
CA PHE A 318 4.73 -13.89 7.55
C PHE A 318 5.67 -13.59 6.37
N LYS A 319 5.19 -12.90 5.33
CA LYS A 319 6.04 -12.50 4.21
C LYS A 319 7.08 -11.46 4.62
N LEU A 320 6.69 -10.50 5.46
CA LEU A 320 7.60 -9.46 5.95
C LEU A 320 8.75 -10.08 6.75
N GLY A 321 8.48 -11.05 7.62
CA GLY A 321 9.52 -11.76 8.38
C GLY A 321 10.54 -12.56 7.55
N LYS A 322 10.27 -12.78 6.25
CA LYS A 322 11.20 -13.41 5.29
C LYS A 322 11.88 -12.41 4.35
N SER A 323 11.66 -11.13 4.55
CA SER A 323 12.10 -10.07 3.65
C SER A 323 12.78 -8.95 4.42
N THR A 324 13.51 -8.12 3.70
CA THR A 324 14.16 -6.92 4.24
C THR A 324 13.58 -5.67 3.59
N ASP A 325 13.72 -4.54 4.28
CA ASP A 325 13.41 -3.21 3.75
C ASP A 325 14.34 -2.83 2.58
N LEU A 326 14.16 -1.63 2.02
CA LEU A 326 15.03 -1.15 0.92
C LEU A 326 16.48 -0.88 1.35
N ASN A 327 16.75 -0.76 2.65
CA ASN A 327 18.07 -0.52 3.23
C ASN A 327 18.77 -1.83 3.67
N GLY A 328 18.08 -2.98 3.58
CA GLY A 328 18.59 -4.28 4.02
C GLY A 328 18.30 -4.63 5.48
N ASN A 329 17.56 -3.80 6.20
CA ASN A 329 17.18 -4.08 7.59
C ASN A 329 16.01 -5.08 7.65
N GLN A 330 15.98 -5.86 8.72
CA GLN A 330 14.83 -6.70 9.05
C GLN A 330 13.64 -5.83 9.46
N PHE A 331 12.43 -6.29 9.14
CA PHE A 331 11.22 -5.63 9.60
C PHE A 331 11.04 -5.82 11.09
N ARG A 332 10.76 -4.73 11.82
CA ARG A 332 10.46 -4.79 13.24
C ARG A 332 9.05 -5.32 13.48
N ASN A 333 8.99 -6.36 14.29
CA ASN A 333 7.78 -6.92 14.89
C ASN A 333 7.90 -6.83 16.42
N LEU A 334 6.89 -7.32 17.15
CA LEU A 334 6.86 -7.26 18.61
C LEU A 334 8.04 -8.03 19.25
N GLU A 335 8.37 -9.21 18.73
CA GLU A 335 9.41 -10.08 19.27
C GLU A 335 10.80 -9.48 19.09
N SER A 336 11.14 -9.06 17.87
CA SER A 336 12.41 -8.37 17.57
C SER A 336 12.56 -7.10 18.39
N TYR A 337 11.50 -6.30 18.52
CA TYR A 337 11.53 -5.10 19.36
C TYR A 337 11.72 -5.43 20.84
N ALA A 338 11.05 -6.47 21.37
CA ALA A 338 11.24 -6.89 22.75
C ALA A 338 12.67 -7.34 23.02
N ILE A 339 13.30 -8.06 22.08
CA ILE A 339 14.71 -8.46 22.17
C ILE A 339 15.62 -7.22 22.15
N GLU A 340 15.48 -6.35 21.14
CA GLU A 340 16.26 -5.11 21.01
C GLU A 340 16.18 -4.23 22.27
N TRP A 341 14.97 -4.06 22.80
CA TRP A 341 14.74 -3.28 24.01
C TRP A 341 15.37 -3.95 25.23
N ASN A 342 15.24 -5.27 25.37
CA ASN A 342 15.82 -6.01 26.50
C ASN A 342 17.35 -6.04 26.49
N GLU A 343 17.99 -6.04 25.32
CA GLU A 343 19.45 -5.94 25.18
C GLU A 343 19.98 -4.56 25.58
N GLN A 344 19.22 -3.50 25.30
CA GLN A 344 19.56 -2.13 25.68
C GLN A 344 19.16 -1.79 27.11
N PHE A 345 18.31 -2.60 27.73
CA PHE A 345 17.82 -2.37 29.08
C PHE A 345 18.90 -2.63 30.14
N GLU A 346 19.14 -1.62 30.98
CA GLU A 346 20.00 -1.72 32.15
C GLU A 346 19.18 -1.72 33.45
N PHE A 347 19.49 -2.65 34.34
CA PHE A 347 18.92 -2.69 35.68
C PHE A 347 19.52 -1.58 36.56
N ASP A 348 18.67 -0.80 37.22
CA ASP A 348 19.10 0.13 38.27
C ASP A 348 19.29 -0.63 39.60
N ILE A 349 20.45 -1.25 39.73
CA ILE A 349 20.82 -2.08 40.87
C ILE A 349 21.11 -1.22 42.11
N ILE A 350 20.32 -1.44 43.15
CA ILE A 350 20.47 -0.80 44.45
C ILE A 350 21.41 -1.62 45.34
N LYS A 351 22.40 -0.96 45.93
CA LYS A 351 23.28 -1.60 46.92
C LYS A 351 22.55 -1.76 48.25
N VAL A 352 22.83 -2.84 48.98
CA VAL A 352 22.18 -3.17 50.27
C VAL A 352 22.19 -2.02 51.30
N HIS A 353 23.23 -1.18 51.29
CA HIS A 353 23.32 -0.03 52.21
C HIS A 353 22.33 1.10 51.89
N GLN A 354 21.81 1.17 50.66
CA GLN A 354 20.81 2.14 50.21
C GLN A 354 19.36 1.67 50.47
N LEU A 355 19.17 0.41 50.86
CA LEU A 355 17.87 -0.10 51.31
C LEU A 355 17.51 0.52 52.67
N THR A 356 16.22 0.79 52.86
CA THR A 356 15.69 1.19 54.17
C THR A 356 15.84 0.06 55.19
N ASN A 357 15.74 0.38 56.48
CA ASN A 357 15.87 -0.63 57.55
C ASN A 357 14.85 -1.77 57.39
N LYS A 358 13.59 -1.46 57.06
CA LYS A 358 12.54 -2.47 56.83
C LYS A 358 12.83 -3.35 55.61
N GLU A 359 13.26 -2.76 54.51
CA GLU A 359 13.63 -3.51 53.29
C GLU A 359 14.84 -4.42 53.55
N ARG A 360 15.82 -3.94 54.33
CA ARG A 360 17.01 -4.71 54.71
C ARG A 360 16.67 -5.88 55.63
N GLU A 361 15.75 -5.69 56.58
CA GLU A 361 15.23 -6.77 57.43
C GLU A 361 14.61 -7.89 56.57
N VAL A 362 13.76 -7.54 55.59
CA VAL A 362 13.18 -8.51 54.66
C VAL A 362 14.28 -9.19 53.83
N PHE A 363 15.19 -8.41 53.24
CA PHE A 363 16.25 -8.93 52.37
C PHE A 363 17.27 -9.82 53.11
N ASN A 364 17.47 -9.64 54.41
CA ASN A 364 18.35 -10.49 55.21
C ASN A 364 17.84 -11.93 55.36
N HIS A 365 16.56 -12.20 55.08
CA HIS A 365 16.02 -13.56 55.07
C HIS A 365 16.46 -14.37 53.85
N ARG A 366 17.12 -13.76 52.85
CA ARG A 366 17.58 -14.44 51.63
C ARG A 366 18.47 -15.65 51.93
N ASP A 367 19.35 -15.55 52.92
CA ASP A 367 20.30 -16.63 53.24
C ASP A 367 19.58 -17.85 53.84
N ILE A 368 18.50 -17.60 54.59
CA ILE A 368 17.61 -18.65 55.11
C ILE A 368 16.87 -19.31 53.94
N ILE A 369 16.30 -18.53 53.03
CA ILE A 369 15.55 -19.05 51.87
C ILE A 369 16.46 -19.87 50.95
N LEU A 370 17.68 -19.38 50.69
CA LEU A 370 18.69 -20.11 49.93
C LEU A 370 19.07 -21.45 50.56
N SER A 371 19.00 -21.57 51.89
CA SER A 371 19.33 -22.81 52.60
C SER A 371 18.31 -23.93 52.38
N TRP A 372 17.11 -23.61 51.89
CA TRP A 372 16.08 -24.60 51.57
C TRP A 372 16.38 -25.38 50.29
N PHE A 373 17.25 -24.85 49.42
CA PHE A 373 17.61 -25.47 48.16
C PHE A 373 18.91 -26.29 48.26
N PRO A 374 19.08 -27.36 47.47
CA PRO A 374 20.28 -28.19 47.53
C PRO A 374 21.53 -27.40 47.13
N LYS A 375 22.60 -27.47 47.94
CA LYS A 375 23.90 -26.82 47.64
C LYS A 375 24.69 -27.49 46.49
N LYS A 376 24.08 -28.39 45.72
CA LYS A 376 24.76 -29.11 44.63
C LYS A 376 24.92 -28.18 43.44
N GLY A 377 26.17 -27.75 43.21
CA GLY A 377 26.51 -26.71 42.24
C GLY A 377 26.13 -25.34 42.79
N LYS A 378 27.07 -24.40 42.88
CA LYS A 378 26.75 -23.00 43.22
C LYS A 378 26.01 -22.38 42.03
N VAL A 379 24.73 -22.69 41.89
CA VAL A 379 23.97 -22.30 40.72
C VAL A 379 23.74 -20.79 40.73
N VAL A 380 23.37 -20.22 41.88
CA VAL A 380 23.23 -18.77 42.07
C VAL A 380 24.52 -18.17 42.68
N LYS A 381 25.04 -17.13 42.06
CA LYS A 381 26.21 -16.35 42.49
C LYS A 381 25.83 -15.18 43.38
N ASP A 382 24.77 -14.45 43.03
CA ASP A 382 24.35 -13.25 43.76
C ASP A 382 22.83 -13.01 43.65
N ILE A 383 22.27 -12.30 44.63
CA ILE A 383 20.87 -11.84 44.62
C ILE A 383 20.90 -10.31 44.69
N LEU A 384 20.43 -9.66 43.64
CA LEU A 384 20.43 -8.22 43.47
C LEU A 384 19.02 -7.64 43.58
N ILE A 385 18.93 -6.38 43.99
CA ILE A 385 17.67 -5.63 44.06
C ILE A 385 17.71 -4.52 43.03
N SER A 386 16.66 -4.41 42.20
CA SER A 386 16.57 -3.37 41.17
C SER A 386 15.32 -2.49 41.35
N THR A 387 15.41 -1.20 41.02
CA THR A 387 14.21 -0.34 40.92
C THR A 387 13.46 -0.54 39.61
N THR A 388 14.21 -0.78 38.52
CA THR A 388 13.71 -1.02 37.17
C THR A 388 13.72 -2.52 36.86
N MET A 389 12.74 -3.00 36.11
CA MET A 389 12.65 -4.41 35.71
C MET A 389 12.17 -4.51 34.27
N ARG A 390 12.56 -5.59 33.58
CA ARG A 390 12.08 -5.88 32.22
C ARG A 390 10.58 -6.23 32.26
N PRO A 391 9.81 -5.91 31.20
CA PRO A 391 8.45 -6.39 31.08
C PRO A 391 8.40 -7.91 30.99
N ASP A 392 7.50 -8.50 31.75
CA ASP A 392 7.11 -9.89 31.66
C ASP A 392 6.32 -10.11 30.36
N SER A 393 6.77 -11.09 29.56
CA SER A 393 6.17 -11.45 28.27
C SER A 393 4.76 -12.03 28.40
N LEU A 394 4.37 -12.54 29.58
CA LEU A 394 3.09 -13.21 29.80
C LEU A 394 2.02 -12.30 30.42
N ILE A 395 2.43 -11.33 31.24
CA ILE A 395 1.50 -10.54 32.08
C ILE A 395 1.44 -9.07 31.61
N GLY A 396 2.36 -8.64 30.73
CA GLY A 396 2.43 -7.26 30.26
C GLY A 396 2.75 -6.24 31.37
N SER A 397 3.16 -6.71 32.55
CA SER A 397 3.61 -5.92 33.69
C SER A 397 5.12 -6.10 33.88
N ASP A 398 5.77 -5.31 34.75
CA ASP A 398 7.20 -5.57 34.98
C ASP A 398 7.38 -6.90 35.72
N ALA A 399 8.37 -7.68 35.32
CA ALA A 399 8.77 -8.88 36.04
C ALA A 399 9.04 -8.53 37.52
N LEU A 400 8.58 -9.39 38.41
CA LEU A 400 8.78 -9.21 39.85
C LEU A 400 10.14 -9.73 40.30
N GLY A 401 10.63 -10.77 39.62
CA GLY A 401 11.96 -11.36 39.73
C GLY A 401 12.42 -11.86 38.35
N ILE A 402 13.73 -12.00 38.18
CA ILE A 402 14.33 -12.62 36.98
C ILE A 402 15.55 -13.43 37.41
N TRP A 403 15.62 -14.68 36.96
CA TRP A 403 16.83 -15.50 36.97
C TRP A 403 17.67 -15.27 35.70
N GLU A 404 18.92 -14.81 35.87
CA GLU A 404 19.87 -14.60 34.77
C GLU A 404 20.95 -15.68 34.77
N SER A 405 20.80 -16.68 33.91
CA SER A 405 21.66 -17.87 33.87
C SER A 405 23.11 -17.58 33.46
N SER A 406 23.34 -16.55 32.64
CA SER A 406 24.66 -16.17 32.12
C SER A 406 25.58 -15.58 33.20
N THR A 407 25.05 -14.69 34.03
CA THR A 407 25.76 -14.06 35.16
C THR A 407 25.58 -14.84 36.46
N ARG A 408 24.63 -15.78 36.47
CA ARG A 408 24.18 -16.55 37.62
C ARG A 408 23.59 -15.68 38.73
N GLN A 409 22.81 -14.67 38.36
CA GLN A 409 22.26 -13.70 39.31
C GLN A 409 20.73 -13.78 39.33
N ILE A 410 20.15 -13.65 40.52
CA ILE A 410 18.71 -13.41 40.68
C ILE A 410 18.51 -11.91 40.90
N ILE A 411 17.65 -11.28 40.12
CA ILE A 411 17.33 -9.85 40.25
C ILE A 411 15.88 -9.74 40.72
N ILE A 412 15.64 -9.08 41.85
CA ILE A 412 14.30 -8.90 42.43
C ILE A 412 13.92 -7.42 42.40
N LYS A 413 12.67 -7.14 42.00
CA LYS A 413 12.12 -5.79 42.04
C LYS A 413 12.04 -5.28 43.47
N ARG A 414 12.55 -4.07 43.74
CA ARG A 414 12.53 -3.44 45.08
C ARG A 414 11.15 -3.45 45.74
N SER A 415 10.07 -3.33 44.97
CA SER A 415 8.71 -3.36 45.49
C SER A 415 8.34 -4.67 46.19
N GLN A 416 9.03 -5.78 45.91
CA GLN A 416 8.81 -7.06 46.61
C GLN A 416 9.29 -7.01 48.07
N LEU A 417 10.22 -6.10 48.40
CA LEU A 417 10.68 -5.90 49.78
C LEU A 417 9.64 -5.22 50.70
N LYS A 418 8.47 -4.85 50.17
CA LYS A 418 7.35 -4.32 50.97
C LYS A 418 6.83 -5.32 52.01
N SER A 419 6.95 -6.62 51.74
CA SER A 419 6.56 -7.67 52.68
C SER A 419 7.47 -8.89 52.55
N LEU A 420 7.67 -9.62 53.66
CA LEU A 420 8.42 -10.88 53.63
C LEU A 420 7.75 -11.91 52.72
N GLN A 421 6.42 -11.96 52.67
CA GLN A 421 5.68 -12.88 51.83
C GLN A 421 5.95 -12.63 50.34
N SER A 422 5.88 -11.37 49.90
CA SER A 422 6.15 -10.97 48.51
C SER A 422 7.58 -11.30 48.11
N PHE A 423 8.56 -10.89 48.92
CA PHE A 423 9.97 -11.18 48.68
C PHE A 423 10.27 -12.69 48.66
N ALA A 424 9.78 -13.44 49.65
CA ALA A 424 10.02 -14.87 49.74
C ALA A 424 9.37 -15.63 48.59
N GLY A 425 8.13 -15.27 48.22
CA GLY A 425 7.44 -15.86 47.08
C GLY A 425 8.22 -15.67 45.78
N THR A 426 8.60 -14.43 45.47
CA THR A 426 9.42 -14.14 44.28
C THR A 426 10.78 -14.84 44.34
N LEU A 427 11.50 -14.79 45.47
CA LEU A 427 12.82 -15.40 45.56
C LEU A 427 12.76 -16.93 45.41
N VAL A 428 11.76 -17.60 46.00
CA VAL A 428 11.57 -19.04 45.84
C VAL A 428 11.26 -19.39 44.39
N HIS A 429 10.39 -18.63 43.72
CA HIS A 429 10.08 -18.78 42.29
C HIS A 429 11.35 -18.74 41.42
N GLU A 430 12.16 -17.68 41.55
CA GLU A 430 13.42 -17.55 40.80
C GLU A 430 14.45 -18.63 41.15
N LEU A 431 14.45 -19.12 42.39
CA LEU A 431 15.33 -20.21 42.79
C LEU A 431 14.91 -21.55 42.18
N VAL A 432 13.62 -21.77 41.93
CA VAL A 432 13.16 -22.94 41.17
C VAL A 432 13.73 -22.88 39.75
N HIS A 433 13.57 -21.77 39.03
CA HIS A 433 14.19 -21.59 37.69
C HIS A 433 15.70 -21.83 37.73
N ALA A 434 16.39 -21.29 38.74
CA ALA A 434 17.82 -21.48 38.88
C ALA A 434 18.19 -22.95 39.10
N HIS A 435 17.41 -23.72 39.86
CA HIS A 435 17.75 -25.10 40.20
C HIS A 435 17.38 -26.11 39.10
N THR A 436 16.24 -25.92 38.43
CA THR A 436 15.72 -26.84 37.42
C THR A 436 16.17 -26.48 36.01
N GLY A 437 16.46 -25.19 35.75
CA GLY A 437 16.71 -24.67 34.41
C GLY A 437 15.46 -24.66 33.52
N THR A 438 14.27 -24.70 34.12
CA THR A 438 12.99 -24.73 33.40
C THR A 438 12.33 -23.35 33.38
N ASP A 439 11.54 -23.07 32.35
CA ASP A 439 10.76 -21.83 32.23
C ASP A 439 9.37 -21.95 32.87
N ASP A 440 8.70 -20.81 33.07
CA ASP A 440 7.32 -20.74 33.56
C ASP A 440 6.34 -21.55 32.68
N ASN A 441 5.25 -22.05 33.29
CA ASN A 441 4.21 -22.87 32.65
C ASN A 441 4.68 -24.23 32.09
N THR A 442 5.90 -24.67 32.40
CA THR A 442 6.33 -26.05 32.13
C THR A 442 5.85 -27.01 33.22
N ILE A 443 5.53 -28.25 32.85
CA ILE A 443 5.04 -29.26 33.80
C ILE A 443 6.10 -29.52 34.88
N GLU A 444 7.36 -29.53 34.49
CA GLU A 444 8.51 -29.72 35.37
C GLU A 444 8.64 -28.60 36.40
N PHE A 445 8.41 -27.35 35.98
CA PHE A 445 8.42 -26.19 36.89
C PHE A 445 7.28 -26.26 37.92
N GLU A 446 6.06 -26.57 37.47
CA GLU A 446 4.89 -26.71 38.35
C GLU A 446 5.04 -27.86 39.36
N ILE A 447 5.64 -28.98 38.94
CA ILE A 447 5.96 -30.10 39.83
C ILE A 447 6.96 -29.66 40.89
N GLU A 448 8.07 -28.99 40.52
CA GLU A 448 9.08 -28.58 41.50
C GLU A 448 8.53 -27.52 42.47
N LEU A 449 7.74 -26.55 41.99
CA LEU A 449 7.04 -25.61 42.87
C LEU A 449 6.12 -26.35 43.86
N THR A 450 5.36 -27.33 43.38
CA THR A 450 4.48 -28.14 44.23
C THR A 450 5.28 -28.93 45.27
N GLU A 451 6.39 -29.55 44.88
CA GLU A 451 7.29 -30.25 45.80
C GLU A 451 7.89 -29.31 46.84
N MET A 452 8.34 -28.12 46.43
CA MET A 452 8.90 -27.10 47.31
C MET A 452 7.87 -26.61 48.32
N LEU A 453 6.62 -26.36 47.90
CA LEU A 453 5.52 -26.04 48.81
C LEU A 453 5.26 -27.18 49.81
N GLY A 454 5.35 -28.43 49.37
CA GLY A 454 5.26 -29.62 50.24
C GLY A 454 6.38 -29.67 51.27
N LYS A 455 7.64 -29.50 50.84
CA LYS A 455 8.84 -29.47 51.71
C LYS A 455 8.74 -28.34 52.75
N LEU A 456 8.32 -27.15 52.33
CA LEU A 456 8.11 -26.01 53.23
C LEU A 456 6.99 -26.27 54.24
N SER A 457 5.88 -26.87 53.81
CA SER A 457 4.77 -27.22 54.69
C SER A 457 5.20 -28.23 55.75
N ALA A 458 5.96 -29.26 55.37
CA ALA A 458 6.52 -30.23 56.32
C ALA A 458 7.46 -29.56 57.32
N LEU A 459 8.37 -28.70 56.86
CA LEU A 459 9.30 -27.97 57.73
C LEU A 459 8.57 -27.09 58.75
N ILE A 460 7.49 -26.41 58.35
CA ILE A 460 6.68 -25.59 59.26
C ILE A 460 5.95 -26.44 60.31
N LEU A 461 5.46 -27.63 59.93
CA LEU A 461 4.73 -28.53 60.82
C LEU A 461 5.66 -29.30 61.78
N GLU A 462 6.87 -29.63 61.35
CA GLU A 462 7.87 -30.37 62.13
C GLU A 462 8.71 -29.48 63.04
N THR A 463 8.76 -28.18 62.78
CA THR A 463 9.44 -27.23 63.69
C THR A 463 8.62 -27.09 64.97
N PRO A 464 9.14 -27.49 66.16
CA PRO A 464 8.38 -27.37 67.39
C PRO A 464 8.06 -25.90 67.65
N ARG A 465 6.77 -25.57 67.77
CA ARG A 465 6.32 -24.25 68.22
C ARG A 465 7.01 -23.96 69.54
N ALA A 466 7.94 -23.00 69.57
CA ALA A 466 8.47 -22.48 70.81
C ALA A 466 7.29 -21.96 71.66
N GLU A 467 6.92 -22.73 72.68
CA GLU A 467 5.97 -22.33 73.70
C GLU A 467 6.47 -21.02 74.31
N LYS A 468 5.78 -19.93 73.98
CA LYS A 468 5.99 -18.64 74.63
C LYS A 468 5.68 -18.81 76.11
N SER A 469 6.76 -18.86 76.90
CA SER A 469 6.92 -18.22 78.20
C SER A 469 5.75 -17.29 78.58
N LYS A 470 4.74 -17.85 79.25
CA LYS A 470 3.75 -17.14 80.08
C LYS A 470 3.37 -18.03 81.27
N SER A 471 4.36 -18.33 82.14
CA SER A 471 4.10 -18.90 83.47
C SER A 471 5.10 -18.46 84.55
N ARG A 472 5.72 -17.27 84.42
CA ARG A 472 6.58 -16.71 85.50
C ARG A 472 6.37 -15.24 85.83
N PHE A 473 5.26 -14.63 85.38
CA PHE A 473 4.98 -13.21 85.67
C PHE A 473 3.51 -12.91 85.97
N ARG A 474 2.83 -13.79 86.72
CA ARG A 474 1.58 -13.44 87.40
C ARG A 474 1.59 -13.93 88.84
N ARG A 475 1.68 -12.96 89.76
CA ARG A 475 1.36 -12.98 91.19
C ARG A 475 2.42 -13.55 92.13
N LEU A 476 3.48 -12.75 92.29
CA LEU A 476 4.18 -12.53 93.56
C LEU A 476 3.77 -11.15 94.12
N PHE A 477 2.45 -10.92 94.11
CA PHE A 477 1.75 -9.84 94.79
C PHE A 477 0.47 -10.46 95.35
N ASP A 478 0.65 -11.22 96.43
CA ASP A 478 -0.26 -11.32 97.56
C ASP A 478 0.66 -11.22 98.79
N PHE A 479 0.48 -10.09 99.51
CA PHE A 479 1.19 -9.58 100.70
C PHE A 479 2.59 -8.96 100.54
#